data_AF-A0A023WYI7-F1
#
_entry.id   AF-A0A023WYI7-F1
#
_cell.length_a   1.000
_cell.length_b   1.000
_cell.length_c   1.000
_cell.angle_alpha   90.00
_cell.angle_beta   90.00
_cell.angle_gamma   90.00
#
_symmetry.space_group_name_H-M   'P 1'
#
loop_
_entity.id
_entity.type
_entity.pdbx_description
1 polymer ?
#
loop_
_entity_poly.entity_id
_entity_poly.type
_entity_poly.pdbx_seq_one_letter_code
_entity_poly.pdbx_strand_id
1 'polypeptide(L)'
;MNSAMTKVYAAADPDHIIIYDGRVGAALGLLARYSLMRSGVPSVPADLSFRWGAGQGDTTNRDPSLGAFKFRKLNAAQCQLWAGQVLLAGELLQQVMAYNPSIGSIAELEKALFMIGYNVDTDLPPLPLPRVSP
;
A
#
# COMPACT_ATOMS: atom_id res chain seq x y z
N MET A 1 2.04 17.96 -1.48
CA MET A 1 3.08 16.90 -1.40
C MET A 1 2.79 15.92 -2.51
N ASN A 2 3.81 15.41 -3.21
CA ASN A 2 3.66 14.43 -4.28
C ASN A 2 4.70 13.32 -4.10
N SER A 3 4.67 12.29 -4.93
CA SER A 3 5.61 11.17 -4.85
C SER A 3 7.08 11.57 -5.05
N ALA A 4 7.36 12.75 -5.61
CA ALA A 4 8.72 13.27 -5.68
C ALA A 4 9.23 13.72 -4.30
N MET A 5 8.38 14.37 -3.49
CA MET A 5 8.75 14.76 -2.13
C MET A 5 8.99 13.54 -1.23
N THR A 6 8.16 12.50 -1.32
CA THR A 6 8.37 11.28 -0.52
C THR A 6 9.68 10.58 -0.85
N LYS A 7 10.17 10.66 -2.10
CA LYS A 7 11.49 10.14 -2.48
C LYS A 7 12.65 10.86 -1.80
N VAL A 8 12.55 12.18 -1.65
CA VAL A 8 13.59 12.97 -0.97
C VAL A 8 13.67 12.54 0.50
N TYR A 9 12.51 12.41 1.16
CA TYR A 9 12.48 11.97 2.56
C TYR A 9 12.89 10.51 2.73
N ALA A 10 12.45 9.59 1.87
CA ALA A 10 12.88 8.19 1.88
C ALA A 10 14.38 8.05 1.62
N ALA A 11 14.98 8.91 0.80
CA ALA A 11 16.43 8.93 0.60
C ALA A 11 17.19 9.46 1.83
N ALA A 12 16.57 10.37 2.60
CA ALA A 12 17.16 10.93 3.82
C ALA A 12 17.02 10.00 5.02
N ASP A 13 15.95 9.20 5.10
CA ASP A 13 15.67 8.24 6.16
C ASP A 13 15.10 6.92 5.59
N PRO A 14 15.95 6.10 4.95
CA PRO A 14 15.53 4.90 4.23
C PRO A 14 15.02 3.77 5.14
N ASP A 15 15.29 3.87 6.43
CA ASP A 15 14.91 2.87 7.42
C ASP A 15 13.56 3.18 8.09
N HIS A 16 12.92 4.31 7.81
CA HIS A 16 11.61 4.63 8.40
C HIS A 16 10.63 5.22 7.40
N ILE A 17 11.13 5.93 6.39
CA ILE A 17 10.29 6.62 5.42
C ILE A 17 10.30 5.89 4.09
N ILE A 18 9.10 5.64 3.56
CA ILE A 18 8.92 4.99 2.27
C ILE A 18 8.45 5.95 1.17
N ILE A 19 8.70 5.56 -0.07
CA ILE A 19 8.12 6.17 -1.25
C ILE A 19 6.65 5.74 -1.35
N TYR A 20 5.78 6.44 -0.61
CA TYR A 20 4.35 6.26 -0.72
C TYR A 20 3.81 6.94 -1.99
N ASP A 21 3.69 6.16 -3.07
CA ASP A 21 3.03 6.57 -4.31
C ASP A 21 1.66 5.89 -4.50
N GLY A 22 1.01 6.19 -5.64
CA GLY A 22 -0.30 5.64 -5.94
C GLY A 22 -0.36 4.12 -6.04
N ARG A 23 0.75 3.45 -6.36
CA ARG A 23 0.84 1.97 -6.45
C ARG A 23 1.03 1.36 -5.08
N VAL A 24 1.94 1.90 -4.27
CA VAL A 24 2.14 1.41 -2.89
C VAL A 24 0.82 1.46 -2.11
N GLY A 25 0.08 2.58 -2.23
CA GLY A 25 -1.23 2.70 -1.62
C GLY A 25 -2.30 1.75 -2.20
N ALA A 26 -2.25 1.46 -3.50
CA ALA A 26 -3.13 0.48 -4.14
C ALA A 26 -2.87 -0.94 -3.61
N ALA A 27 -1.61 -1.34 -3.50
CA ALA A 27 -1.22 -2.64 -2.96
C ALA A 27 -1.60 -2.81 -1.49
N LEU A 28 -1.37 -1.80 -0.65
CA LEU A 28 -1.77 -1.82 0.75
C LEU A 28 -3.29 -1.92 0.88
N GLY A 29 -4.05 -1.15 0.08
CA GLY A 29 -5.51 -1.26 0.03
C GLY A 29 -5.99 -2.65 -0.39
N LEU A 30 -5.34 -3.26 -1.38
CA LEU A 30 -5.63 -4.62 -1.83
C LEU A 30 -5.43 -5.65 -0.72
N LEU A 31 -4.27 -5.61 -0.05
CA LEU A 31 -3.93 -6.52 1.06
C LEU A 31 -4.87 -6.32 2.25
N ALA A 32 -5.19 -5.07 2.60
CA ALA A 32 -6.15 -4.74 3.64
C ALA A 32 -7.53 -5.32 3.33
N ARG A 33 -8.01 -5.17 2.09
CA ARG A 33 -9.28 -5.76 1.65
C ARG A 33 -9.27 -7.28 1.81
N TYR A 34 -8.23 -7.97 1.35
CA TYR A 34 -8.13 -9.43 1.50
C TYR A 34 -8.15 -9.86 2.95
N SER A 35 -7.42 -9.16 3.82
CA SER A 35 -7.44 -9.42 5.26
C SER A 35 -8.84 -9.26 5.83
N LEU A 36 -9.51 -8.12 5.57
CA LEU A 36 -10.86 -7.83 6.07
C LEU A 36 -11.91 -8.83 5.58
N MET A 37 -11.84 -9.23 4.30
CA MET A 37 -12.71 -10.28 3.74
C MET A 37 -12.52 -11.62 4.45
N ARG A 38 -11.27 -12.01 4.73
CA ARG A 38 -10.96 -13.24 5.49
C ARG A 38 -11.40 -13.16 6.94
N SER A 39 -11.35 -11.97 7.54
CA SER A 39 -11.78 -11.72 8.92
C SER A 39 -13.30 -11.50 9.06
N GLY A 40 -14.06 -11.44 7.97
CA GLY A 40 -15.51 -11.19 8.00
C GLY A 40 -15.90 -9.76 8.38
N VAL A 41 -14.97 -8.80 8.30
CA VAL A 41 -15.26 -7.39 8.62
C VAL A 41 -15.97 -6.74 7.43
N PRO A 42 -17.13 -6.10 7.60
CA PRO A 42 -18.02 -5.74 6.48
C PRO A 42 -17.61 -4.46 5.72
N SER A 43 -16.64 -3.68 6.23
CA SER A 43 -16.20 -2.42 5.62
C SER A 43 -14.76 -2.09 6.00
N VAL A 44 -14.17 -1.08 5.35
CA VAL A 44 -12.78 -0.64 5.62
C VAL A 44 -12.75 0.28 6.84
N PRO A 45 -12.09 -0.10 7.95
CA PRO A 45 -11.87 0.79 9.09
C PRO A 45 -10.98 1.97 8.71
N ALA A 46 -11.05 3.07 9.49
CA ALA A 46 -10.28 4.27 9.22
C ALA A 46 -8.76 4.00 9.14
N ASP A 47 -8.24 3.16 10.05
CA ASP A 47 -6.82 2.85 10.16
C ASP A 47 -6.29 2.00 8.99
N LEU A 48 -7.17 1.35 8.24
CA LEU A 48 -6.83 0.58 7.05
C LEU A 48 -7.31 1.27 5.77
N SER A 49 -7.77 2.52 5.85
CA SER A 49 -8.27 3.31 4.72
C SER A 49 -7.14 3.92 3.91
N PHE A 50 -6.28 3.05 3.36
CA PHE A 50 -5.14 3.43 2.54
C PHE A 50 -5.59 4.24 1.31
N ARG A 51 -4.78 5.22 0.94
CA ARG A 51 -5.04 6.09 -0.22
C ARG A 51 -4.22 5.63 -1.42
N TRP A 52 -4.84 5.50 -2.57
CA TRP A 52 -4.21 5.06 -3.81
C TRP A 52 -4.21 6.16 -4.87
N GLY A 53 -3.42 6.03 -5.93
CA GLY A 53 -3.33 7.05 -6.98
C GLY A 53 -3.63 6.45 -8.35
N ALA A 54 -4.32 7.20 -9.21
CA ALA A 54 -4.66 6.74 -10.55
C ALA A 54 -3.41 6.38 -11.38
N GLY A 55 -3.56 5.39 -12.25
CA GLY A 55 -2.61 5.11 -13.33
C GLY A 55 -2.54 6.24 -14.33
N GLN A 56 -1.47 6.27 -15.14
CA GLN A 56 -1.49 7.04 -16.37
C GLN A 56 -2.05 6.15 -17.49
N GLY A 57 -3.13 6.61 -18.12
CA GLY A 57 -3.86 5.87 -19.16
C GLY A 57 -4.92 4.90 -18.62
N ASP A 58 -5.77 4.42 -19.53
CA ASP A 58 -6.97 3.62 -19.21
C ASP A 58 -6.67 2.12 -18.95
N THR A 59 -5.43 1.68 -19.12
CA THR A 59 -5.06 0.26 -19.10
C THR A 59 -4.57 -0.26 -17.74
N THR A 60 -4.36 0.61 -16.75
CA THR A 60 -3.84 0.22 -15.42
C THR A 60 -4.86 0.47 -14.33
N ASN A 61 -5.47 -0.60 -13.80
CA ASN A 61 -6.36 -0.48 -12.65
C ASN A 61 -5.54 -0.39 -11.37
N ARG A 62 -5.75 0.66 -10.57
CA ARG A 62 -5.12 0.79 -9.25
C ARG A 62 -6.15 0.94 -8.15
N ASP A 63 -7.43 0.80 -8.45
CA ASP A 63 -8.49 0.90 -7.45
C ASP A 63 -8.61 -0.42 -6.68
N PRO A 64 -8.25 -0.46 -5.38
CA PRO A 64 -8.43 -1.66 -4.58
C PRO A 64 -9.88 -1.83 -4.11
N SER A 65 -10.79 -0.91 -4.44
CA SER A 65 -12.19 -0.98 -4.01
C SER A 65 -12.95 -2.11 -4.69
N LEU A 66 -13.75 -2.85 -3.92
CA LEU A 66 -14.67 -3.87 -4.42
C LEU A 66 -15.85 -4.03 -3.45
N GLY A 67 -17.07 -4.07 -3.98
CA GLY A 67 -18.27 -4.19 -3.14
C GLY A 67 -18.35 -3.10 -2.06
N ALA A 68 -18.49 -3.50 -0.80
CA ALA A 68 -18.55 -2.61 0.37
C ALA A 68 -17.19 -2.03 0.80
N PHE A 69 -16.08 -2.59 0.31
CA PHE A 69 -14.74 -2.10 0.64
C PHE A 69 -14.36 -0.95 -0.29
N LYS A 70 -14.37 0.28 0.22
CA LYS A 70 -14.08 1.49 -0.57
C LYS A 70 -12.82 2.19 -0.09
N PHE A 71 -11.92 2.49 -1.02
CA PHE A 71 -10.67 3.21 -0.77
C PHE A 71 -10.65 4.51 -1.58
N ARG A 72 -10.20 5.58 -0.93
CA ARG A 72 -10.21 6.91 -1.56
C ARG A 72 -8.91 7.18 -2.31
N LYS A 73 -9.01 7.93 -3.41
CA LYS A 73 -7.84 8.40 -4.15
C LYS A 73 -7.02 9.41 -3.32
N LEU A 74 -5.72 9.44 -3.56
CA LEU A 74 -4.82 10.50 -3.14
C LEU A 74 -5.22 11.80 -3.85
N ASN A 75 -5.22 12.88 -3.10
CA ASN A 75 -5.42 14.23 -3.60
C ASN A 75 -4.20 15.07 -3.24
N ALA A 76 -3.57 15.69 -4.24
CA ALA A 76 -2.39 16.52 -4.05
C ALA A 76 -2.62 17.73 -3.12
N ALA A 77 -3.88 18.19 -2.99
CA ALA A 77 -4.27 19.26 -2.07
C ALA A 77 -4.27 18.81 -0.59
N GLN A 78 -4.21 17.51 -0.30
CA GLN A 78 -4.32 16.96 1.05
C GLN A 78 -2.95 16.52 1.60
N CYS A 79 -2.00 17.46 1.68
CA CYS A 79 -0.62 17.19 2.10
C CYS A 79 -0.50 16.47 3.45
N GLN A 80 -1.28 16.88 4.45
CA GLN A 80 -1.25 16.27 5.79
C GLN A 80 -1.73 14.81 5.77
N LEU A 81 -2.79 14.52 5.00
CA LEU A 81 -3.26 13.14 4.83
C LEU A 81 -2.20 12.29 4.14
N TRP A 82 -1.52 12.82 3.11
CA TRP A 82 -0.42 12.10 2.46
C TRP A 82 0.70 11.82 3.46
N ALA A 83 1.12 12.80 4.26
CA ALA A 83 2.14 12.60 5.28
C ALA A 83 1.74 11.52 6.29
N GLY A 84 0.48 11.52 6.74
CA GLY A 84 -0.05 10.46 7.60
C GLY A 84 0.01 9.07 6.95
N GLN A 85 -0.27 8.95 5.64
CA GLN A 85 -0.14 7.68 4.92
C GLN A 85 1.30 7.18 4.82
N VAL A 86 2.27 8.09 4.64
CA VAL A 86 3.70 7.76 4.61
C VAL A 86 4.15 7.19 5.95
N LEU A 87 3.81 7.88 7.05
CA LEU A 87 4.20 7.46 8.40
C LEU A 87 3.52 6.13 8.77
N LEU A 88 2.21 6.02 8.56
CA LEU A 88 1.45 4.80 8.83
C LEU A 88 2.01 3.59 8.06
N ALA A 89 2.33 3.79 6.77
CA ALA A 89 2.87 2.71 5.96
C ALA A 89 4.31 2.34 6.39
N GLY A 90 5.16 3.33 6.70
CA GLY A 90 6.52 3.07 7.20
C GLY A 90 6.50 2.26 8.50
N GLU A 91 5.69 2.67 9.48
CA GLU A 91 5.50 1.94 10.74
C GLU A 91 4.98 0.52 10.51
N LEU A 92 4.01 0.35 9.61
CA LEU A 92 3.48 -0.96 9.26
C LEU A 92 4.57 -1.88 8.67
N LEU A 93 5.40 -1.38 7.75
CA LEU A 93 6.46 -2.20 7.15
C LEU A 93 7.54 -2.58 8.16
N GLN A 94 7.86 -1.69 9.10
CA GLN A 94 8.72 -2.01 10.24
C GLN A 94 8.15 -3.15 11.10
N GLN A 95 6.85 -3.10 11.41
CA GLN A 95 6.20 -4.19 12.14
C GLN A 95 6.22 -5.51 11.37
N VAL A 96 6.03 -5.48 10.04
CA VAL A 96 6.13 -6.68 9.19
C VAL A 96 7.54 -7.27 9.23
N MET A 97 8.59 -6.44 9.18
CA MET A 97 9.97 -6.90 9.32
C MET A 97 10.26 -7.48 10.70
N ALA A 98 9.73 -6.87 11.76
CA ALA A 98 9.85 -7.41 13.11
C ALA A 98 9.17 -8.78 13.25
N TYR A 99 8.04 -8.98 12.56
CA TYR A 99 7.34 -10.27 12.49
C TYR A 99 8.04 -11.31 11.62
N ASN A 100 8.75 -10.88 10.58
CA ASN A 100 9.49 -11.76 9.69
C ASN A 100 10.92 -11.23 9.45
N PRO A 101 11.88 -11.59 10.32
CA PRO A 101 13.27 -11.13 10.24
C PRO A 101 14.03 -11.58 8.98
N SER A 102 13.45 -12.47 8.17
CA SER A 102 14.06 -12.87 6.88
C SER A 102 13.95 -11.80 5.79
N ILE A 103 13.09 -10.79 5.99
CA ILE A 103 12.97 -9.63 5.09
C ILE A 103 14.16 -8.71 5.33
N GLY A 104 14.97 -8.47 4.30
CA GLY A 104 16.27 -7.82 4.43
C GLY A 104 16.19 -6.30 4.62
N SER A 105 15.14 -5.64 4.12
CA SER A 105 14.95 -4.19 4.28
C SER A 105 13.52 -3.74 3.98
N ILE A 106 13.14 -2.55 4.45
CA ILE A 106 11.88 -1.90 4.04
C ILE A 106 11.85 -1.70 2.53
N ALA A 107 12.98 -1.38 1.91
CA ALA A 107 13.08 -1.16 0.48
C ALA A 107 12.66 -2.39 -0.35
N GLU A 108 12.86 -3.61 0.16
CA GLU A 108 12.36 -4.84 -0.47
C GLU A 108 10.83 -4.91 -0.45
N LEU A 109 10.22 -4.60 0.71
CA LEU A 109 8.77 -4.54 0.85
C LEU A 109 8.16 -3.44 -0.02
N GLU A 110 8.76 -2.25 -0.04
CA GLU A 110 8.31 -1.14 -0.88
C GLU A 110 8.32 -1.54 -2.37
N LYS A 111 9.41 -2.15 -2.86
CA LYS A 111 9.50 -2.64 -4.24
C LYS A 111 8.45 -3.70 -4.55
N ALA A 112 8.21 -4.62 -3.62
CA ALA A 112 7.16 -5.63 -3.80
C ALA A 112 5.77 -4.99 -3.88
N LEU A 113 5.44 -4.07 -2.96
CA LEU A 113 4.18 -3.32 -2.97
C LEU A 113 4.01 -2.49 -4.24
N PHE A 114 5.08 -1.86 -4.71
CA PHE A 114 5.08 -1.11 -5.96
C PHE A 114 4.73 -1.99 -7.16
N MET A 115 5.24 -3.22 -7.21
CA MET A 115 4.92 -4.17 -8.28
C MET A 115 3.49 -4.68 -8.18
N ILE A 116 3.04 -5.07 -6.97
CA ILE A 116 1.65 -5.51 -6.74
C ILE A 116 0.66 -4.40 -7.11
N GLY A 117 0.97 -3.16 -6.75
CA GLY A 117 0.12 -2.01 -6.97
C GLY A 117 0.15 -1.47 -8.40
N TYR A 118 0.96 -2.05 -9.31
CA TYR A 118 1.01 -1.63 -10.71
C TYR A 118 -0.35 -1.82 -11.38
N ASN A 119 -0.95 -2.99 -11.17
CA ASN A 119 -2.30 -3.32 -11.61
C ASN A 119 -3.00 -4.19 -10.55
N VAL A 120 -3.94 -3.58 -9.84
CA VAL A 120 -4.76 -4.23 -8.83
C VAL A 120 -5.96 -4.84 -9.55
N ASP A 121 -5.84 -6.13 -9.86
CA ASP A 121 -6.98 -6.92 -10.27
C ASP A 121 -7.85 -7.22 -9.04
N THR A 122 -9.14 -6.91 -9.11
CA THR A 122 -10.04 -7.14 -7.98
C THR A 122 -10.52 -8.59 -7.89
N ASP A 123 -10.40 -9.34 -8.98
CA ASP A 123 -10.92 -10.69 -9.15
C ASP A 123 -9.82 -11.75 -9.00
N LEU A 124 -8.55 -11.34 -9.14
CA LEU A 124 -7.40 -12.20 -8.86
C LEU A 124 -6.83 -11.93 -7.46
N PRO A 125 -6.57 -12.96 -6.62
CA PRO A 125 -5.72 -12.79 -5.45
C PRO A 125 -4.36 -12.21 -5.87
N PRO A 126 -3.59 -11.54 -4.99
CA PRO A 126 -2.28 -11.04 -5.35
C PRO A 126 -1.45 -12.26 -5.82
N LEU A 127 -1.22 -12.35 -7.13
CA LEU A 127 -0.63 -13.53 -7.75
C LEU A 127 0.87 -13.33 -8.01
N PRO A 128 1.74 -14.25 -7.59
CA PRO A 128 1.58 -15.19 -6.48
C PRO A 128 2.09 -14.54 -5.17
N LEU A 129 1.27 -14.51 -4.13
CA LEU A 129 1.83 -14.57 -2.77
C LEU A 129 2.65 -15.88 -2.68
N PRO A 130 3.92 -15.84 -2.25
CA PRO A 130 4.69 -17.05 -2.00
C PRO A 130 3.87 -17.97 -1.11
N ARG A 131 3.79 -19.27 -1.46
CA ARG A 131 3.27 -20.26 -0.54
C ARG A 131 4.21 -20.30 0.66
N VAL A 132 3.77 -19.73 1.78
CA VAL A 132 4.45 -19.94 3.06
C VAL A 132 4.07 -21.36 3.47
N SER A 133 4.99 -22.31 3.28
CA SER A 133 4.83 -23.65 3.84
C SER A 133 4.80 -23.54 5.38
N PRO A 134 3.93 -24.30 6.06
CA PRO A 134 3.88 -24.35 7.52
C PRO A 134 5.17 -24.91 8.14
#